data_AF-A0ABD0ZNH8-F1
#
_entry.id   AF-A0ABD0ZNH8-F1
#
_cell.length_a   1.000
_cell.length_b   1.000
_cell.length_c   1.000
_cell.angle_alpha   90.00
_cell.angle_beta   90.00
_cell.angle_gamma   90.00
#
_symmetry.space_group_name_H-M   'P 1'
#
loop_
_entity.id
_entity.type
_entity.pdbx_description
1 polymer ?
#
loop_
_entity_poly.entity_id
_entity_poly.type
_entity_poly.pdbx_seq_one_letter_code
_entity_poly.pdbx_strand_id
1 'polypeptide(L)'
;MKRPRATSPPSISTPTKPPLSPPATPILKQKLHRTGAPKWFPLKLSHTELTLPLTFPTGQTFRWKQTGPIQYSGSIGPHLVSLRQRSGDDTVSYCVHCSTSPKSVELALLDFLNAEISLAELWSDFSKKILVLES
;
A
#
# COMPACT_ATOMS: atom_id res chain seq x y z
N MET A 1 -56.72 -26.51 15.88
CA MET A 1 -55.57 -25.97 16.63
C MET A 1 -55.16 -24.64 16.02
N LYS A 2 -55.47 -23.53 16.72
CA LYS A 2 -55.19 -22.15 16.28
C LYS A 2 -54.37 -21.50 17.39
N ARG A 3 -53.15 -21.03 17.10
CA ARG A 3 -52.26 -20.37 18.07
C ARG A 3 -52.87 -19.02 18.48
N PRO A 4 -53.08 -18.75 19.78
CA PRO A 4 -53.48 -17.42 20.25
C PRO A 4 -52.33 -16.41 20.11
N ARG A 5 -52.66 -15.21 19.62
CA ARG A 5 -51.79 -14.03 19.54
C ARG A 5 -51.48 -13.52 20.95
N ALA A 6 -50.21 -13.47 21.32
CA ALA A 6 -49.77 -12.89 22.59
C ALA A 6 -49.45 -11.40 22.42
N THR A 7 -50.15 -10.64 23.24
CA THR A 7 -50.12 -9.24 23.67
C THR A 7 -48.76 -8.54 23.58
N SER A 8 -48.77 -7.32 23.02
CA SER A 8 -47.69 -6.34 23.06
C SER A 8 -47.42 -5.83 24.49
N PRO A 9 -46.17 -5.82 24.98
CA PRO A 9 -45.79 -5.14 26.21
C PRO A 9 -45.50 -3.63 25.97
N PRO A 10 -45.53 -2.81 27.04
CA PRO A 10 -45.75 -1.36 26.95
C PRO A 10 -44.51 -0.56 26.56
N SER A 11 -44.77 0.62 25.99
CA SER A 11 -43.78 1.67 25.72
C SER A 11 -43.20 2.19 27.05
N ILE A 12 -41.92 1.90 27.30
CA ILE A 12 -41.13 2.58 28.33
C ILE A 12 -40.27 3.61 27.60
N SER A 13 -40.66 4.87 27.76
CA SER A 13 -39.90 6.05 27.38
C SER A 13 -38.71 6.24 28.33
N THR A 14 -37.49 5.98 27.86
CA THR A 14 -36.26 6.62 28.36
C THR A 14 -35.36 6.95 27.16
N PRO A 15 -34.87 8.21 27.02
CA PRO A 15 -33.89 8.55 25.99
C PRO A 15 -32.50 8.20 26.53
N THR A 16 -32.12 6.92 26.45
CA THR A 16 -30.76 6.51 26.78
C THR A 16 -29.87 6.80 25.58
N LYS A 17 -29.16 7.92 25.65
CA LYS A 17 -28.08 8.38 24.77
C LYS A 17 -27.21 7.18 24.29
N PRO A 18 -26.89 7.03 22.99
CA PRO A 18 -25.98 5.97 22.55
C PRO A 18 -24.62 6.15 23.25
N PRO A 19 -23.93 5.07 23.67
CA PRO A 19 -22.57 5.17 24.15
C PRO A 19 -21.66 5.65 23.00
N LEU A 20 -21.49 6.96 22.93
CA LEU A 20 -20.46 7.65 22.17
C LEU A 20 -19.12 7.32 22.83
N SER A 21 -18.47 6.23 22.42
CA SER A 21 -17.00 6.08 22.36
C SER A 21 -16.63 4.65 21.96
N PRO A 22 -15.89 4.42 20.87
CA PRO A 22 -15.18 3.15 20.71
C PRO A 22 -14.19 2.99 21.89
N PRO A 23 -13.93 1.75 22.36
CA PRO A 23 -12.91 1.52 23.39
C PRO A 23 -11.58 2.11 22.91
N ALA A 24 -10.97 2.94 23.76
CA ALA A 24 -9.67 3.53 23.49
C ALA A 24 -8.66 2.40 23.25
N THR A 25 -8.31 2.17 21.99
CA THR A 25 -7.18 1.32 21.65
C THR A 25 -5.95 1.90 22.36
N PRO A 26 -5.12 1.08 23.00
CA PRO A 26 -3.86 1.57 23.54
C PRO A 26 -3.04 2.07 22.36
N ILE A 27 -3.01 3.39 22.17
CA ILE A 27 -2.08 4.07 21.28
C ILE A 27 -0.71 3.78 21.89
N LEU A 28 -0.07 2.73 21.39
CA LEU A 28 1.30 2.43 21.71
C LEU A 28 2.09 3.63 21.20
N LYS A 29 2.46 4.54 22.12
CA LYS A 29 3.35 5.68 21.86
C LYS A 29 4.76 5.12 21.62
N GLN A 30 4.92 4.35 20.56
CA GLN A 30 6.23 4.00 20.05
C GLN A 30 6.84 5.32 19.59
N LYS A 31 7.78 5.81 20.40
CA LYS A 31 8.68 6.89 20.04
C LYS A 31 9.33 6.45 18.74
N LEU A 32 8.84 6.95 17.60
CA LEU A 32 9.46 6.75 16.30
C LEU A 32 10.88 7.28 16.42
N HIS A 33 11.82 6.37 16.64
CA HIS A 33 13.24 6.68 16.64
C HIS A 33 13.53 7.14 15.21
N ARG A 34 13.57 8.47 14.99
CA ARG A 34 14.06 9.02 13.73
C ARG A 34 15.55 8.76 13.71
N THR A 35 15.92 7.61 13.20
CA THR A 35 17.30 7.15 13.07
C THR A 35 17.98 7.96 11.97
N GLY A 36 18.49 9.15 12.31
CA GLY A 36 19.33 9.96 11.42
C GLY A 36 18.68 10.36 10.09
N ALA A 37 19.51 10.88 9.18
CA ALA A 37 19.08 11.18 7.82
C ALA A 37 18.73 9.86 7.08
N PRO A 38 17.60 9.82 6.34
CA PRO A 38 17.17 8.62 5.63
C PRO A 38 18.22 8.21 4.59
N LYS A 39 18.70 6.96 4.68
CA LYS A 39 19.64 6.40 3.71
C LYS A 39 18.89 5.87 2.50
N TRP A 40 19.06 6.54 1.37
CA TRP A 40 18.45 6.16 0.09
C TRP A 40 19.39 5.29 -0.71
N PHE A 41 18.85 4.21 -1.27
CA PHE A 41 19.54 3.28 -2.14
C PHE A 41 18.87 3.26 -3.50
N PRO A 42 19.64 3.24 -4.61
CA PRO A 42 19.06 3.11 -5.95
C PRO A 42 18.46 1.72 -6.10
N LEU A 43 17.23 1.66 -6.61
CA LEU A 43 16.61 0.45 -7.13
C LEU A 43 16.95 0.43 -8.63
N LYS A 44 17.60 -0.63 -9.12
CA LYS A 44 18.06 -0.72 -10.53
C LYS A 44 16.89 -0.97 -11.50
N LEU A 45 15.81 -0.20 -11.38
CA LEU A 45 14.64 -0.25 -12.24
C LEU A 45 14.54 1.06 -13.02
N SER A 46 14.27 0.94 -14.32
CA SER A 46 14.01 2.07 -15.21
C SER A 46 12.54 2.48 -15.16
N HIS A 47 12.24 3.68 -15.66
CA HIS A 47 10.86 4.19 -15.84
C HIS A 47 9.93 3.20 -16.56
N THR A 48 10.47 2.51 -17.57
CA THR A 48 9.72 1.57 -18.43
C THR A 48 9.26 0.33 -17.67
N GLU A 49 9.98 -0.05 -16.61
CA GLU A 49 9.64 -1.20 -15.76
C GLU A 49 8.76 -0.76 -14.58
N LEU A 50 8.98 0.45 -14.04
CA LEU A 50 8.22 0.93 -12.89
C LEU A 50 8.03 2.45 -12.89
N THR A 51 6.78 2.89 -12.73
CA THR A 51 6.42 4.30 -12.52
C THR A 51 5.54 4.44 -11.27
N LEU A 52 6.09 4.98 -10.19
CA LEU A 52 5.40 4.98 -8.88
C LEU A 52 4.02 5.68 -8.91
N PRO A 53 3.87 6.86 -9.55
CA PRO A 53 2.57 7.52 -9.67
C PRO A 53 1.53 6.77 -10.49
N LEU A 54 1.93 5.80 -11.30
CA LEU A 54 1.03 4.97 -12.10
C LEU A 54 0.77 3.61 -11.45
N THR A 55 1.55 3.21 -10.45
CA THR A 55 1.38 1.91 -9.79
C THR A 55 0.61 2.02 -8.48
N PHE A 56 1.00 2.93 -7.57
CA PHE A 56 0.42 2.97 -6.21
C PHE A 56 -1.01 3.52 -6.11
N PRO A 57 -1.41 4.57 -6.84
CA PRO A 57 -2.76 5.12 -6.69
C PRO A 57 -3.84 4.36 -7.46
N THR A 58 -3.52 3.24 -8.12
CA THR A 58 -4.47 2.46 -8.95
C THR A 58 -5.39 1.55 -8.16
N GLY A 59 -5.25 1.49 -6.83
CA GLY A 59 -6.02 0.58 -5.99
C GLY A 59 -5.49 -0.85 -5.97
N GLN A 60 -4.37 -1.15 -6.64
CA GLN A 60 -3.69 -2.45 -6.52
C GLN A 60 -3.18 -2.70 -5.09
N THR A 61 -2.83 -1.64 -4.36
CA THR A 61 -2.40 -1.72 -2.97
C THR A 61 -2.93 -0.55 -2.14
N PHE A 62 -3.36 -0.85 -0.91
CA PHE A 62 -3.92 0.13 0.02
C PHE A 62 -2.94 0.51 1.14
N ARG A 63 -1.84 -0.23 1.26
CA ARG A 63 -0.86 -0.07 2.35
C ARG A 63 0.22 0.96 2.05
N TRP A 64 0.16 1.60 0.88
CA TRP A 64 1.08 2.65 0.47
C TRP A 64 0.38 4.00 0.51
N LYS A 65 1.08 5.00 1.04
CA LYS A 65 0.62 6.38 1.13
C LYS A 65 1.63 7.29 0.45
N GLN A 66 1.13 8.27 -0.29
CA GLN A 66 1.97 9.32 -0.84
C GLN A 66 2.46 10.22 0.30
N THR A 67 3.77 10.32 0.47
CA THR A 67 4.44 11.12 1.52
C THR A 67 5.22 12.31 0.95
N GLY A 68 5.27 12.44 -0.37
CA GLY A 68 5.85 13.58 -1.09
C GLY A 68 5.39 13.61 -2.55
N PRO A 69 5.88 14.55 -3.38
CA PRO A 69 5.40 14.73 -4.76
C PRO A 69 5.46 13.45 -5.61
N ILE A 70 6.59 12.75 -5.56
CA ILE A 70 6.81 11.47 -6.25
C ILE A 70 7.43 10.47 -5.26
N GLN A 71 6.86 10.43 -4.05
CA GLN A 71 7.33 9.58 -2.96
C GLN A 71 6.16 8.87 -2.29
N TYR A 72 6.31 7.56 -2.11
CA TYR A 72 5.33 6.69 -1.50
C TYR A 72 5.98 5.92 -0.36
N SER A 73 5.29 5.81 0.76
CA SER A 73 5.74 5.02 1.91
C SER A 73 4.72 3.94 2.23
N GLY A 74 5.21 2.74 2.49
CA GLY A 74 4.38 1.59 2.75
C GLY A 74 5.14 0.50 3.46
N SER A 75 4.38 -0.49 3.94
CA SER A 75 4.92 -1.63 4.66
C SER A 75 4.95 -2.86 3.76
N ILE A 76 6.11 -3.51 3.66
CA ILE A 76 6.31 -4.79 2.96
C ILE A 76 6.71 -5.82 4.02
N GLY A 77 5.80 -6.75 4.31
CA GLY A 77 5.96 -7.67 5.45
C GLY A 77 6.23 -6.91 6.76
N PRO A 78 7.33 -7.19 7.48
CA PRO A 78 7.71 -6.49 8.71
C PRO A 78 8.48 -5.19 8.49
N HIS A 79 8.74 -4.79 7.24
CA HIS A 79 9.61 -3.67 6.90
C HIS A 79 8.81 -2.44 6.50
N LEU A 80 9.16 -1.27 7.05
CA LEU A 80 8.65 0.03 6.59
C LEU A 80 9.62 0.64 5.58
N VAL A 81 9.13 0.88 4.36
CA VAL A 81 9.94 1.32 3.22
C VAL A 81 9.32 2.56 2.59
N SER A 82 10.17 3.49 2.16
CA SER A 82 9.77 4.59 1.28
C SER A 82 10.41 4.42 -0.08
N LEU A 83 9.63 4.60 -1.13
CA LEU A 83 10.07 4.70 -2.51
C LEU A 83 9.98 6.15 -2.94
N ARG A 84 10.95 6.60 -3.72
CA ARG A 84 10.88 7.87 -4.43
C ARG A 84 11.39 7.68 -5.85
N GLN A 85 10.85 8.46 -6.77
CA GLN A 85 11.36 8.54 -8.12
C GLN A 85 11.85 9.96 -8.35
N ARG A 86 13.05 10.10 -8.91
CA ARG A 86 13.65 11.41 -9.17
C ARG A 86 13.17 11.92 -10.53
N SER A 87 12.68 13.16 -10.56
CA SER A 87 12.27 13.82 -11.79
C SER A 87 13.51 14.11 -12.65
N GLY A 88 13.63 13.45 -13.81
CA GLY A 88 14.66 13.73 -14.81
C GLY A 88 15.43 12.50 -15.27
N ASP A 89 15.95 11.70 -14.35
CA ASP A 89 16.67 10.45 -14.62
C ASP A 89 15.81 9.20 -14.42
N ASP A 90 14.57 9.39 -13.92
CA ASP A 90 13.57 8.36 -13.61
C ASP A 90 14.07 7.21 -12.74
N THR A 91 15.21 7.42 -12.06
CA THR A 91 15.77 6.43 -11.17
C THR A 91 14.86 6.30 -9.94
N VAL A 92 14.38 5.08 -9.70
CA VAL A 92 13.66 4.74 -8.47
C VAL A 92 14.68 4.50 -7.36
N SER A 93 14.43 5.06 -6.19
CA SER A 93 15.25 4.83 -4.99
C SER A 93 14.37 4.40 -3.83
N TYR A 94 14.90 3.54 -2.97
CA TYR A 94 14.22 3.08 -1.77
C TYR A 94 14.97 3.50 -0.51
N CYS A 95 14.24 3.65 0.59
CA CYS A 95 14.75 3.94 1.92
C CYS A 95 14.06 3.03 2.92
N VAL A 96 14.83 2.38 3.78
CA VAL A 96 14.31 1.48 4.81
C VAL A 96 14.34 2.18 6.16
N HIS A 97 13.18 2.32 6.80
CA HIS A 97 13.05 3.03 8.08
C HIS A 97 13.24 2.13 9.30
N CYS A 98 12.82 0.87 9.20
CA CYS A 98 12.94 -0.11 10.26
C CYS A 98 13.22 -1.49 9.65
N SER A 99 14.47 -1.95 9.74
CA SER A 99 14.83 -3.31 9.36
C SER A 99 16.04 -3.82 10.13
N THR A 100 16.00 -5.10 10.47
CA THR A 100 17.10 -5.90 11.01
C THR A 100 18.05 -6.40 9.92
N SER A 101 17.64 -6.45 8.64
CA SER A 101 18.47 -6.96 7.54
C SER A 101 18.18 -6.24 6.20
N PRO A 102 19.07 -5.37 5.69
CA PRO A 102 18.80 -4.57 4.48
C PRO A 102 18.63 -5.42 3.21
N LYS A 103 19.41 -6.50 3.06
CA LYS A 103 19.31 -7.40 1.89
C LYS A 103 17.96 -8.12 1.79
N SER A 104 17.38 -8.51 2.93
CA SER A 104 16.06 -9.15 2.95
C SER A 104 14.97 -8.19 2.52
N VAL A 105 15.10 -6.90 2.86
CA VAL A 105 14.15 -5.87 2.43
C VAL A 105 14.24 -5.63 0.94
N GLU A 106 15.45 -5.58 0.40
CA GLU A 106 15.66 -5.39 -1.04
C GLU A 106 15.03 -6.53 -1.85
N LEU A 107 15.25 -7.78 -1.46
CA LEU A 107 14.62 -8.93 -2.13
C LEU A 107 13.08 -8.89 -2.02
N ALA A 108 12.54 -8.66 -0.82
CA ALA A 108 11.09 -8.58 -0.62
C ALA A 108 10.46 -7.40 -1.39
N LEU A 109 11.21 -6.30 -1.56
CA LEU A 109 10.77 -5.15 -2.33
C LEU A 109 10.76 -5.45 -3.83
N LEU A 110 11.80 -6.11 -4.36
CA LEU A 110 11.87 -6.52 -5.76
C LEU A 110 10.78 -7.54 -6.10
N ASP A 111 10.54 -8.51 -5.21
CA ASP A 111 9.46 -9.48 -5.32
C ASP A 111 8.08 -8.80 -5.30
N PHE A 112 7.84 -7.89 -4.34
CA PHE A 112 6.58 -7.12 -4.27
C PHE A 112 6.31 -6.29 -5.54
N LEU A 113 7.37 -5.78 -6.18
CA LEU A 113 7.28 -5.01 -7.42
C LEU A 113 7.25 -5.88 -8.68
N ASN A 114 7.32 -7.21 -8.53
CA ASN A 114 7.47 -8.17 -9.63
C ASN A 114 8.63 -7.80 -10.58
N ALA A 115 9.75 -7.33 -10.02
CA ALA A 115 10.90 -6.83 -10.78
C ALA A 115 11.61 -7.88 -11.65
N GLU A 116 11.31 -9.17 -11.45
CA GLU A 116 11.82 -10.26 -12.29
C GLU A 116 11.10 -10.34 -13.65
N ILE A 117 9.90 -9.75 -13.77
CA ILE A 117 9.12 -9.74 -14.99
C ILE A 117 9.45 -8.46 -15.76
N SER A 118 9.92 -8.58 -17.01
CA SER A 118 10.07 -7.41 -17.86
C SER A 118 8.72 -6.94 -18.37
N LEU A 119 8.31 -5.77 -17.89
CA LEU A 119 7.10 -5.09 -18.35
C LEU A 119 7.24 -4.70 -19.83
N ALA A 120 8.45 -4.38 -20.30
CA ALA A 120 8.71 -4.07 -21.69
C ALA A 120 8.45 -5.25 -22.64
N GLU A 121 8.91 -6.46 -22.27
CA GLU A 121 8.62 -7.68 -23.05
C GLU A 121 7.11 -7.98 -23.06
N LEU A 122 6.47 -7.87 -21.90
CA LEU A 122 5.04 -8.12 -21.77
C LEU A 122 4.20 -7.16 -22.63
N TRP A 123 4.52 -5.87 -22.63
CA TRP A 123 3.86 -4.88 -23.50
C TRP A 123 4.12 -5.13 -24.98
N SER A 124 5.34 -5.56 -25.34
CA SER A 124 5.67 -5.93 -26.72
C SER A 124 4.74 -7.03 -27.23
N ASP A 125 4.52 -8.07 -26.43
CA ASP A 125 3.65 -9.17 -26.82
C ASP A 125 2.16 -8.79 -26.84
N PHE A 126 1.69 -7.97 -25.90
CA PHE A 126 0.33 -7.42 -25.95
C PHE A 126 0.11 -6.58 -27.21
N SER A 127 1.08 -5.75 -27.60
CA SER A 127 0.97 -4.88 -28.77
C SER A 127 0.90 -5.67 -30.09
N LYS A 128 1.68 -6.75 -30.22
CA LYS A 128 1.64 -7.64 -31.40
C LYS A 128 0.27 -8.32 -31.52
N LYS A 129 -0.30 -8.75 -30.39
CA LYS A 129 -1.57 -9.50 -30.38
C LYS A 129 -2.78 -8.61 -30.67
N ILE A 130 -2.73 -7.34 -30.29
CA ILE A 130 -3.77 -6.35 -30.65
C ILE A 130 -3.80 -6.14 -32.18
N LEU A 131 -2.64 -6.08 -32.83
CA LEU A 131 -2.55 -5.92 -34.29
C LEU A 131 -3.09 -7.11 -35.09
N VAL A 132 -3.02 -8.33 -34.54
CA VAL A 132 -3.53 -9.54 -35.20
C VAL A 132 -5.07 -9.64 -35.15
N LEU A 133 -5.73 -8.94 -34.23
CA LEU A 133 -7.20 -8.91 -34.15
C LEU A 133 -7.84 -7.82 -35.02
N GLU A 134 -7.03 -6.94 -35.61
CA GLU A 134 -7.47 -5.88 -36.54
C GLU A 134 -7.24 -6.23 -38.02
N SER A 135 -6.73 -7.44 -38.32
CA SER A 135 -6.52 -7.95 -39.69
C SER A 135 -7.52 -9.04 -40.06
#